data_AF-A0A9P7EUB4-F1
#
_entry.id   AF-A0A9P7EUB4-F1
#
_cell.length_a   1.000
_cell.length_b   1.000
_cell.length_c   1.000
_cell.angle_alpha   90.00
_cell.angle_beta   90.00
_cell.angle_gamma   90.00
#
_symmetry.space_group_name_H-M   'P 1'
#
loop_
_entity.id
_entity.type
_entity.pdbx_description
1 polymer ?
#
loop_
_entity_poly.entity_id
_entity_poly.type
_entity_poly.pdbx_seq_one_letter_code
_entity_poly.pdbx_strand_id
1 'polypeptide(L)'
;MSTLVAGVKAGQLHQGHFNITTSWFVTNASAHASADFFQGNVSFPAFTVLLVGRENMNRAVQGDVVVVEVFNEREWKAPTDEVIDHF
;
A
#
# COMPACT_ATOMS: atom_id res chain seq x y z
N MET A 1 -17.76 -9.44 12.28
CA MET A 1 -16.40 -9.78 12.74
C MET A 1 -15.96 -11.23 12.45
N SER A 2 -16.86 -12.19 12.17
CA SER A 2 -16.44 -13.58 11.93
C SER A 2 -15.73 -13.83 10.59
N THR A 3 -16.02 -13.04 9.55
CA THR A 3 -15.51 -13.24 8.19
C THR A 3 -14.01 -12.97 8.07
N LEU A 4 -13.52 -11.84 8.58
CA LEU A 4 -12.08 -11.50 8.54
C LEU A 4 -11.23 -12.50 9.33
N VAL A 5 -11.70 -12.88 10.53
CA VAL A 5 -10.99 -13.86 11.36
C VAL A 5 -10.95 -15.23 10.69
N ALA A 6 -12.04 -15.66 10.06
CA ALA A 6 -12.07 -16.90 9.29
C ALA A 6 -11.12 -16.84 8.08
N GLY A 7 -11.13 -15.74 7.32
CA GLY A 7 -10.25 -15.54 6.17
C GLY A 7 -8.76 -15.54 6.54
N VAL A 8 -8.39 -14.90 7.66
CA VAL A 8 -7.02 -14.94 8.19
C VAL A 8 -6.63 -16.36 8.61
N LYS A 9 -7.50 -17.09 9.32
CA LYS A 9 -7.22 -18.49 9.72
C LYS A 9 -7.14 -19.44 8.53
N ALA A 10 -7.88 -19.17 7.46
CA ALA A 10 -7.85 -19.95 6.22
C ALA A 10 -6.65 -19.60 5.33
N GLY A 11 -5.88 -18.55 5.65
CA GLY A 11 -4.75 -18.09 4.84
C GLY A 11 -5.15 -17.36 3.56
N GLN A 12 -6.43 -16.99 3.42
CA GLN A 12 -6.93 -16.20 2.28
C GLN A 12 -6.70 -14.69 2.47
N LEU A 13 -6.62 -14.26 3.73
CA LEU A 13 -6.33 -12.88 4.11
C LEU A 13 -5.11 -12.86 5.02
N HIS A 14 -4.42 -11.72 5.05
CA HIS A 14 -3.20 -11.55 5.84
C HIS A 14 -3.33 -10.35 6.77
N GLN A 15 -2.99 -10.51 8.05
CA GLN A 15 -3.10 -9.43 9.05
C GLN A 15 -1.73 -8.91 9.44
N GLY A 16 -1.52 -7.60 9.37
CA GLY A 16 -0.24 -6.97 9.72
C GLY A 16 -0.37 -5.47 9.99
N HIS A 17 0.76 -4.84 10.28
CA HIS A 17 0.80 -3.40 10.51
C HIS A 17 0.95 -2.64 9.19
N PHE A 18 0.09 -1.66 8.98
CA PHE A 18 0.18 -0.75 7.85
C PHE A 18 1.30 0.27 8.05
N ASN A 19 2.18 0.37 7.06
CA ASN A 19 3.23 1.37 6.98
C ASN A 19 3.01 2.24 5.75
N ILE A 20 2.83 3.54 5.94
CA ILE A 20 2.83 4.51 4.85
C ILE A 20 4.27 4.69 4.37
N THR A 21 4.47 4.61 3.07
CA THR A 21 5.74 4.93 2.43
C THR A 21 5.57 6.24 1.70
N THR A 22 5.90 7.33 2.37
CA THR A 22 5.95 8.66 1.76
C THR A 22 7.34 8.83 1.15
N SER A 23 7.52 8.41 -0.10
CA SER A 23 8.70 8.84 -0.87
C SER A 23 8.35 10.19 -1.50
N TRP A 24 8.77 11.27 -0.84
CA TRP A 24 8.80 12.61 -1.43
C TRP A 24 10.26 12.92 -1.73
N PHE A 25 10.71 12.64 -2.96
CA PHE A 25 11.95 13.18 -3.49
C PHE A 25 11.58 14.26 -4.50
N VAL A 26 11.96 15.51 -4.20
CA VAL A 26 11.74 16.68 -5.07
C VAL A 26 13.04 17.04 -5.75
N THR A 27 13.05 16.96 -7.07
CA THR A 27 13.97 17.77 -7.87
C THR A 27 13.18 18.86 -8.62
N ASN A 28 13.92 19.83 -9.12
CA ASN A 28 13.42 21.06 -9.70
C ASN A 28 12.99 20.86 -11.17
N ALA A 29 11.74 20.42 -11.39
CA ALA A 29 11.01 20.45 -12.67
C ALA A 29 9.47 20.67 -12.45
N SER A 30 8.75 21.51 -13.19
CA SER A 30 7.35 21.88 -12.87
C SER A 30 6.38 20.78 -13.21
N ALA A 31 5.57 20.48 -12.19
CA ALA A 31 4.11 20.58 -12.24
C ALA A 31 3.41 19.82 -13.37
N HIS A 32 3.14 18.55 -13.12
CA HIS A 32 1.76 18.01 -13.19
C HIS A 32 1.61 16.63 -12.52
N ALA A 33 2.27 16.33 -11.40
CA ALA A 33 1.88 15.15 -10.61
C ALA A 33 0.71 15.56 -9.70
N SER A 34 -0.46 15.68 -10.32
CA SER A 34 -1.73 15.82 -9.64
C SER A 34 -1.82 14.81 -8.50
N ALA A 35 -2.08 15.32 -7.30
CA ALA A 35 -2.53 14.62 -6.10
C ALA A 35 -2.92 13.14 -6.30
N ASP A 36 -2.29 12.21 -5.56
CA ASP A 36 -2.81 10.89 -5.16
C ASP A 36 -1.89 9.67 -5.32
N PHE A 37 -0.58 9.83 -5.54
CA PHE A 37 0.38 8.72 -5.43
C PHE A 37 0.77 8.42 -3.97
N PHE A 38 -0.21 7.95 -3.20
CA PHE A 38 0.03 7.39 -1.88
C PHE A 38 0.35 5.91 -2.00
N GLN A 39 1.52 5.52 -1.49
CA GLN A 39 1.92 4.14 -1.35
C GLN A 39 2.06 3.80 0.13
N GLY A 40 1.76 2.56 0.45
CA GLY A 40 2.09 1.96 1.74
C GLY A 40 2.37 0.48 1.57
N ASN A 41 2.73 -0.17 2.66
CA ASN A 41 2.97 -1.60 2.66
C ASN A 41 2.54 -2.25 3.97
N VAL A 42 2.38 -3.57 3.90
CA VAL A 42 2.26 -4.45 5.05
C VAL A 42 3.30 -5.56 4.89
N SER A 43 4.24 -5.64 5.82
CA SER A 43 5.32 -6.62 5.79
C SER A 43 4.97 -7.87 6.59
N PHE A 44 5.24 -9.02 5.99
CA PHE A 44 5.14 -10.35 6.60
C PHE A 44 6.50 -11.05 6.52
N PRO A 45 6.76 -12.10 7.32
CA PRO A 45 8.04 -12.82 7.27
C PRO A 45 8.39 -13.39 5.89
N ALA A 46 7.38 -13.74 5.08
CA ALA A 46 7.58 -14.38 3.78
C ALA A 46 7.55 -13.41 2.58
N PHE A 47 6.84 -12.29 2.70
CA PHE A 47 6.67 -11.32 1.60
C PHE A 47 6.18 -9.98 2.14
N THR A 48 6.20 -8.95 1.29
CA THR A 48 5.62 -7.63 1.60
C THR A 48 4.55 -7.30 0.57
N VAL A 49 3.40 -6.82 1.03
CA VAL A 49 2.29 -6.38 0.17
C VAL A 49 2.40 -4.88 -0.06
N LEU A 50 2.43 -4.47 -1.31
CA LEU A 50 2.35 -3.06 -1.72
C LEU A 50 0.88 -2.64 -1.84
N LEU A 51 0.54 -1.51 -1.23
CA LEU A 51 -0.76 -0.86 -1.34
C LEU A 51 -0.57 0.45 -2.11
N VAL A 52 -1.16 0.53 -3.30
CA VAL A 52 -1.07 1.70 -4.18
C VAL A 52 -2.42 2.37 -4.27
N GLY A 53 -2.47 3.66 -3.96
CA GLY A 53 -3.69 4.46 -4.09
C GLY A 53 -4.55 4.48 -2.83
N ARG A 54 -5.35 5.54 -2.71
CA ARG A 54 -6.22 5.80 -1.56
C ARG A 54 -7.28 4.73 -1.32
N GLU A 55 -7.76 4.07 -2.38
CA GLU A 55 -8.79 3.04 -2.23
C GLU A 55 -8.21 1.79 -1.57
N ASN A 56 -7.02 1.36 -1.98
CA ASN A 56 -6.37 0.16 -1.48
C ASN A 56 -5.84 0.32 -0.05
N MET A 57 -5.52 1.54 0.38
CA MET A 57 -5.22 1.80 1.80
C MET A 57 -6.47 1.85 2.67
N ASN A 58 -7.66 2.04 2.08
CA ASN A 58 -8.96 1.99 2.78
C ASN A 58 -8.98 2.70 4.15
N ARG A 59 -8.64 3.99 4.16
CA ARG A 59 -8.60 4.85 5.36
C ARG A 59 -7.64 4.39 6.47
N ALA A 60 -6.76 3.43 6.21
CA ALA A 60 -5.72 3.04 7.15
C ALA A 60 -4.77 4.21 7.41
N VAL A 61 -4.32 4.30 8.65
CA VAL A 61 -3.35 5.28 9.13
C VAL A 61 -2.10 4.54 9.61
N GLN A 62 -0.95 5.22 9.55
CA GLN A 62 0.34 4.68 9.96
C GLN A 62 0.24 3.91 11.29
N GLY A 63 0.68 2.65 11.28
CA GLY A 63 0.71 1.77 12.45
C GLY A 63 -0.54 0.94 12.69
N ASP A 64 -1.64 1.20 11.99
CA ASP A 64 -2.88 0.43 12.11
C ASP A 64 -2.65 -1.06 11.86
N VAL A 65 -3.35 -1.90 12.62
CA VAL A 65 -3.44 -3.34 12.35
C VAL A 65 -4.53 -3.55 11.31
N VAL A 66 -4.14 -3.93 10.11
CA VAL A 66 -5.03 -4.11 8.96
C VAL A 66 -5.08 -5.57 8.54
N VAL A 67 -6.14 -5.93 7.81
CA VAL A 67 -6.28 -7.20 7.10
C VAL A 67 -6.26 -6.89 5.61
N VAL A 68 -5.36 -7.52 4.87
CA VAL A 68 -5.17 -7.33 3.43
C VAL A 68 -5.52 -8.61 2.67
N GLU A 69 -6.08 -8.43 1.49
CA GLU A 69 -6.24 -9.44 0.45
C GLU A 69 -5.16 -9.22 -0.61
N VAL A 70 -4.50 -10.29 -1.04
CA VAL A 70 -3.48 -10.22 -2.10
C VAL A 70 -4.17 -10.49 -3.43
N PHE A 71 -4.09 -9.52 -4.36
CA PHE A 71 -4.66 -9.68 -5.69
C PHE A 71 -3.95 -10.76 -6.50
N ASN A 72 -4.53 -11.13 -7.64
CA ASN A 72 -3.87 -12.03 -8.58
C ASN A 72 -2.60 -11.37 -9.12
N GLU A 73 -1.59 -12.18 -9.44
CA GLU A 73 -0.28 -11.69 -9.93
C GLU A 73 -0.38 -10.77 -11.16
N ARG A 74 -1.42 -10.95 -11.99
CA ARG A 74 -1.67 -10.11 -13.17
C ARG A 74 -2.01 -8.65 -12.84
N GLU A 75 -2.44 -8.40 -11.61
CA GLU A 75 -2.85 -7.09 -11.10
C GLU A 75 -1.74 -6.46 -10.25
N TRP A 76 -0.64 -7.18 -10.04
CA TRP A 76 0.48 -6.70 -9.24
C TRP A 76 1.17 -5.55 -9.96
N LYS A 77 1.56 -4.55 -9.15
CA LYS A 77 2.33 -3.39 -9.59
C LYS A 77 3.71 -3.47 -8.95
N ALA A 78 4.72 -3.12 -9.72
CA ALA A 78 6.03 -2.84 -9.13
C ALA A 78 5.94 -1.57 -8.27
N PRO A 79 6.73 -1.46 -7.19
CA PRO A 79 6.93 -0.18 -6.50
C PRO A 79 7.34 0.89 -7.52
N THR A 80 6.72 2.07 -7.45
CA THR A 80 7.10 3.17 -8.35
C THR A 80 8.28 3.95 -7.79
N ASP A 81 9.29 4.20 -8.64
CA ASP A 81 10.40 5.13 -8.39
C ASP A 81 10.05 6.56 -8.84
N GLU A 82 8.78 6.95 -8.70
CA GLU A 82 8.29 8.20 -9.28
C GLU A 82 8.85 9.40 -8.52
N VAL A 83 9.82 10.08 -9.13
CA VAL A 83 10.33 11.38 -8.70
C VAL A 83 9.29 12.42 -9.06
N ILE A 84 8.63 12.98 -8.05
CA ILE A 84 7.71 14.11 -8.25
C ILE A 84 8.54 15.38 -8.29
N ASP A 85 8.82 15.86 -9.50
CA ASP A 85 9.38 17.17 -9.67
C ASP A 85 8.33 18.27 -9.41
N HIS A 86 8.75 19.30 -8.67
CA HIS A 86 7.94 20.46 -8.31
C HIS A 86 8.60 21.74 -8.88
N PHE A 87 7.87 22.55 -9.65
CA PHE A 87 8.01 24.01 -9.71
C PHE A 87 6.63 24.63 -9.50
#